data_AF-A0A5R2MW47-F1
#
_entry.id   AF-A0A5R2MW47-F1
#
_cell.length_a   1.000
_cell.length_b   1.000
_cell.length_c   1.000
_cell.angle_alpha   90.00
_cell.angle_beta   90.00
_cell.angle_gamma   90.00
#
_symmetry.space_group_name_H-M   'P 1'
#
loop_
_entity.id
_entity.type
_entity.pdbx_description
1 polymer ?
#
loop_
_entity_poly.entity_id
_entity_poly.type
_entity_poly.pdbx_seq_one_letter_code
_entity_poly.pdbx_strand_id
1 'polypeptide(L)'
;GGVNLSVDRGEVVGLIGDNGAGKSTLIKILSGVVKPTSGEILIRGKPVTGWNAARSREAGIETVFQDRALAVQQTIVRNIFMGRELTGFLGWLKVSKEIDEASRLMREIG
;
A
#
# COMPACT_ATOMS: atom_id res chain seq x y z
N GLY A 1 -5.72 -8.03 23.55
CA GLY A 1 -4.35 -7.61 23.90
C GLY A 1 -3.84 -6.63 22.85
N GLY A 2 -2.89 -5.77 23.21
CA GLY A 2 -2.19 -4.90 22.25
C GLY A 2 -1.02 -5.62 21.57
N VAL A 3 -0.42 -4.99 20.56
CA VAL A 3 0.78 -5.48 19.87
C VAL A 3 1.78 -4.34 19.74
N ASN A 4 3.07 -4.65 19.92
CA ASN A 4 4.18 -3.76 19.62
C ASN A 4 5.01 -4.41 18.52
N LEU A 5 5.24 -3.68 17.43
CA LEU A 5 6.04 -4.12 16.29
C LEU A 5 6.89 -2.94 15.81
N SER A 6 8.18 -3.18 15.63
CA SER A 6 9.11 -2.27 14.96
C SER A 6 9.74 -3.00 13.79
N VAL A 7 9.95 -2.29 12.68
CA VAL A 7 10.66 -2.78 11.50
C VAL A 7 11.63 -1.70 11.07
N ASP A 8 12.91 -2.01 11.09
CA ASP A 8 13.97 -1.09 10.71
C ASP A 8 14.27 -1.17 9.20
N ARG A 9 15.02 -0.17 8.72
CA ARG A 9 15.39 -0.09 7.30
C ARG A 9 16.21 -1.32 6.91
N GLY A 10 15.75 -2.02 5.87
CA GLY A 10 16.45 -3.17 5.30
C GLY A 10 16.12 -4.49 5.99
N GLU A 11 15.25 -4.49 7.00
CA GLU A 11 14.81 -5.71 7.66
C GLU A 11 13.74 -6.46 6.86
N VAL A 12 13.80 -7.78 6.96
CA VAL A 12 12.74 -8.69 6.49
C VAL A 12 12.16 -9.38 7.72
N VAL A 13 10.91 -9.04 8.06
CA VAL A 13 10.25 -9.52 9.27
C VAL A 13 9.10 -10.46 8.92
N GLY A 14 9.09 -11.64 9.54
CA GLY A 14 8.00 -12.60 9.45
C GLY A 14 6.97 -12.40 10.57
N LEU A 15 5.70 -12.22 10.22
CA LEU A 15 4.59 -12.18 11.19
C LEU A 15 3.84 -13.52 11.20
N ILE A 16 4.08 -14.33 12.23
CA ILE A 16 3.57 -15.71 12.35
C ILE A 16 2.63 -15.83 13.56
N GLY A 17 1.67 -16.75 13.48
CA GLY A 17 0.70 -17.04 14.53
C GLY A 17 -0.52 -17.75 13.96
N ASP A 18 -1.42 -18.22 14.82
CA ASP A 18 -2.60 -18.98 14.40
C ASP A 18 -3.62 -18.13 13.62
N ASN A 19 -4.54 -18.81 12.93
CA ASN A 19 -5.70 -18.15 12.34
C ASN A 19 -6.53 -17.48 13.43
N GLY A 20 -6.91 -16.22 13.21
CA GLY A 20 -7.59 -15.42 14.22
C GLY A 20 -6.67 -14.65 15.18
N ALA A 21 -5.35 -14.86 15.16
CA ALA A 21 -4.40 -14.11 15.99
C ALA A 21 -4.28 -12.60 15.65
N GLY A 22 -4.99 -12.11 14.64
CA GLY A 22 -5.02 -10.69 14.27
C GLY A 22 -3.97 -10.26 13.25
N LYS A 23 -3.19 -11.17 12.67
CA LYS A 23 -2.14 -10.86 11.67
C LYS A 23 -2.66 -10.02 10.51
N SER A 24 -3.72 -10.47 9.85
CA SER A 24 -4.33 -9.73 8.73
C SER A 24 -4.94 -8.40 9.17
N THR A 25 -5.42 -8.32 10.41
CA THR A 25 -5.92 -7.05 10.99
C THR A 25 -4.77 -6.07 11.18
N LEU A 26 -3.62 -6.51 11.69
CA LEU A 26 -2.43 -5.67 11.82
C LEU A 26 -1.96 -5.15 10.46
N ILE A 27 -1.88 -6.02 9.44
CA ILE A 27 -1.52 -5.59 8.08
C ILE A 27 -2.53 -4.58 7.53
N LYS A 28 -3.84 -4.77 7.72
CA LYS A 28 -4.87 -3.81 7.30
C LYS A 28 -4.79 -2.46 8.04
N ILE A 29 -4.34 -2.47 9.30
CA ILE A 29 -4.09 -1.24 10.06
C ILE A 29 -2.87 -0.51 9.50
N LEU A 30 -1.77 -1.23 9.27
CA LEU A 30 -0.56 -0.66 8.67
C LEU A 30 -0.85 -0.08 7.27
N SER A 31 -1.65 -0.79 6.46
CA SER A 31 -2.07 -0.34 5.13
C SER A 31 -3.13 0.78 5.15
N GLY A 32 -3.59 1.22 6.32
CA GLY A 32 -4.59 2.27 6.49
C GLY A 32 -6.00 1.90 6.00
N VAL A 33 -6.30 0.61 5.83
CA VAL A 33 -7.64 0.11 5.47
C VAL A 33 -8.54 -0.02 6.70
N VAL A 34 -7.94 -0.31 7.86
CA VAL A 34 -8.64 -0.43 9.14
C VAL A 34 -8.06 0.59 10.13
N LYS A 35 -8.92 1.31 10.84
CA LYS A 35 -8.48 2.24 11.90
C LYS A 35 -8.19 1.46 13.19
N PRO A 36 -7.05 1.70 13.87
CA PRO A 36 -6.80 1.09 15.17
C PRO A 36 -7.77 1.67 16.22
N THR A 37 -8.20 0.83 17.16
CA THR A 37 -9.06 1.26 18.27
C THR A 37 -8.31 2.13 19.28
N SER A 38 -7.03 1.86 19.50
CA SER A 38 -6.13 2.59 20.39
C SER A 38 -4.66 2.38 19.97
N GLY A 39 -3.74 3.13 20.59
CA GLY A 39 -2.31 3.12 20.27
C GLY A 39 -1.94 4.14 19.19
N GLU A 40 -0.70 4.06 18.72
CA GLU A 40 -0.15 4.96 17.72
C GLU A 40 0.64 4.19 16.66
N ILE A 41 0.80 4.82 15.49
CA ILE A 41 1.65 4.35 14.41
C ILE A 41 2.75 5.41 14.24
N LEU A 42 4.00 4.97 14.21
CA LEU A 42 5.13 5.84 13.94
C LEU A 42 5.77 5.43 12.62
N ILE A 43 5.88 6.39 11.69
CA ILE A 43 6.63 6.20 10.44
C ILE A 43 7.91 7.00 10.53
N ARG A 44 9.05 6.30 10.46
CA ARG A 44 10.39 6.92 10.60
C ARG A 44 10.50 7.78 11.87
N GLY A 45 9.98 7.23 12.98
CA GLY A 45 9.99 7.88 14.30
C GLY A 45 8.97 9.01 14.50
N LYS A 46 8.10 9.29 13.52
CA LYS A 46 7.09 10.35 13.62
C LYS A 46 5.68 9.78 13.75
N PRO A 47 4.88 10.19 14.75
CA PRO A 47 3.51 9.73 14.87
C PRO A 47 2.68 10.24 13.67
N VAL A 48 1.83 9.36 13.13
CA VAL A 48 0.93 9.71 12.02
C VAL A 48 -0.49 9.93 12.52
N THR A 49 -1.14 11.00 12.02
CA THR A 49 -2.55 11.29 12.29
C THR A 49 -3.39 10.95 11.06
N GLY A 50 -4.70 10.75 11.24
CA GLY A 50 -5.63 10.52 10.12
C GLY A 50 -5.21 9.39 9.18
N TRP A 51 -4.61 8.33 9.73
CA TRP A 51 -4.01 7.25 8.96
C TRP A 51 -5.04 6.55 8.07
N ASN A 52 -4.74 6.49 6.77
CA ASN A 52 -5.59 5.89 5.75
C ASN A 52 -4.71 5.32 4.61
N ALA A 53 -5.34 4.61 3.67
CA ALA A 53 -4.61 3.98 2.56
C ALA A 53 -3.76 4.97 1.73
N ALA A 54 -4.26 6.19 1.49
CA ALA A 54 -3.52 7.21 0.76
C ALA A 54 -2.25 7.65 1.51
N ARG A 55 -2.35 7.92 2.82
CA ARG A 55 -1.21 8.30 3.68
C ARG A 55 -0.22 7.15 3.87
N SER A 56 -0.71 5.91 3.99
CA SER A 56 0.13 4.72 3.99
C SER A 56 0.98 4.64 2.74
N ARG A 57 0.37 4.89 1.58
CA ARG A 57 1.05 4.89 0.29
C ARG A 57 2.08 6.03 0.17
N GLU A 58 1.72 7.25 0.58
CA GLU A 58 2.65 8.39 0.64
C GLU A 58 3.85 8.13 1.56
N ALA A 59 3.65 7.35 2.62
CA ALA A 59 4.70 6.90 3.53
C ALA A 59 5.61 5.79 2.94
N GLY A 60 5.28 5.26 1.76
CA GLY A 60 6.02 4.19 1.09
C GLY A 60 5.63 2.78 1.55
N ILE A 61 4.48 2.62 2.21
CA ILE A 61 3.95 1.30 2.60
C ILE A 61 3.04 0.80 1.50
N GLU A 62 3.45 -0.31 0.88
CA GLU A 62 2.67 -1.04 -0.12
C GLU A 62 2.25 -2.39 0.46
N THR A 63 1.03 -2.83 0.15
CA THR A 63 0.49 -4.11 0.63
C THR A 63 0.07 -4.97 -0.55
N VAL A 64 0.60 -6.19 -0.61
CA VAL A 64 0.12 -7.22 -1.53
C VAL A 64 -0.91 -8.05 -0.77
N PHE A 65 -2.18 -7.92 -1.16
CA PHE A 65 -3.27 -8.68 -0.53
C PHE A 65 -3.29 -10.13 -1.03
N GLN A 66 -3.78 -11.04 -0.19
CA GLN A 66 -3.83 -12.48 -0.48
C GLN A 66 -4.76 -12.80 -1.66
N ASP A 67 -5.86 -12.04 -1.81
CA ASP A 67 -6.75 -12.15 -2.96
C ASP A 67 -6.20 -11.34 -4.13
N ARG A 68 -6.40 -11.86 -5.36
CA ARG A 68 -6.02 -11.16 -6.59
C ARG A 68 -6.81 -9.85 -6.70
N ALA A 69 -6.20 -8.75 -6.28
CA ALA A 69 -6.75 -7.40 -6.46
C ALA A 69 -6.56 -6.90 -7.91
N LEU A 70 -6.83 -7.76 -8.90
CA LEU A 70 -6.74 -7.43 -10.32
C LEU A 70 -8.14 -7.12 -10.86
N ALA A 71 -8.27 -5.96 -11.50
CA ALA A 71 -9.39 -5.67 -12.36
C ALA A 71 -9.19 -6.37 -13.70
N VAL A 72 -9.66 -7.61 -13.79
CA VAL A 72 -9.42 -8.52 -14.93
C VAL A 72 -9.94 -7.94 -16.26
N GLN A 73 -10.97 -7.11 -16.21
CA GLN A 73 -11.55 -6.43 -17.38
C GLN A 73 -10.81 -5.15 -17.78
N GLN A 74 -9.73 -4.79 -17.08
CA GLN A 74 -8.96 -3.58 -17.31
C GLN A 74 -7.57 -3.91 -17.84
N THR A 75 -6.97 -2.96 -18.57
CA THR A 75 -5.61 -3.14 -19.08
C THR A 75 -4.60 -3.22 -17.94
N ILE A 76 -3.41 -3.74 -18.22
CA ILE A 76 -2.30 -3.76 -17.26
C ILE A 76 -1.95 -2.35 -16.78
N VAL A 77 -2.00 -1.35 -17.68
CA VAL A 77 -1.77 0.06 -17.34
C VAL A 77 -2.79 0.52 -16.29
N ARG A 78 -4.07 0.20 -16.48
CA ARG A 78 -5.11 0.56 -15.49
C ARG A 78 -4.95 -0.18 -14.17
N ASN A 79 -4.56 -1.46 -14.19
CA ASN A 79 -4.27 -2.20 -12.96
C ASN A 79 -3.06 -1.61 -12.21
N ILE A 80 -2.01 -1.19 -12.93
CA ILE A 80 -0.84 -0.56 -12.35
C ILE A 80 -1.25 0.77 -11.70
N PHE A 81 -1.94 1.66 -12.41
CA PHE A 81 -2.19 3.03 -11.95
C PHE A 81 -3.45 3.24 -11.10
N MET A 82 -4.23 2.18 -10.83
CA MET A 82 -5.47 2.27 -10.05
C MET A 82 -5.25 2.93 -8.68
N GLY A 83 -5.99 4.01 -8.42
CA GLY A 83 -5.89 4.80 -7.18
C GLY A 83 -4.61 5.63 -7.04
N ARG A 84 -3.80 5.70 -8.11
CA ARG A 84 -2.57 6.51 -8.22
C ARG A 84 -2.44 7.10 -9.62
N GLU A 85 -3.58 7.45 -10.21
CA GLU A 85 -3.66 7.94 -11.58
C GLU A 85 -2.83 9.23 -11.73
N LEU A 86 -2.10 9.32 -12.84
CA LEU A 86 -1.30 10.50 -13.15
C LEU A 86 -2.21 11.60 -13.69
N THR A 87 -2.51 12.60 -12.87
CA THR A 87 -3.40 13.70 -13.25
C THR A 87 -2.65 14.99 -13.57
N GLY A 88 -3.27 15.83 -14.40
CA GLY A 88 -2.90 17.24 -14.60
C GLY A 88 -3.48 18.15 -13.53
N PHE A 89 -3.11 19.42 -13.56
CA PHE A 89 -3.62 20.43 -12.62
C PHE A 89 -5.16 20.50 -12.60
N LEU A 90 -5.80 20.29 -13.74
CA LEU A 90 -7.27 20.26 -13.89
C LEU A 90 -7.88 18.87 -13.64
N GLY A 91 -7.11 17.89 -13.13
CA GLY A 91 -7.59 16.53 -12.86
C GLY A 91 -7.63 15.59 -14.07
N TRP A 92 -7.30 16.06 -15.28
CA TRP A 92 -7.26 15.21 -16.47
C TRP A 92 -6.19 14.12 -16.38
N LEU A 93 -6.56 12.89 -16.75
CA LEU A 93 -5.64 11.75 -16.79
C LEU A 93 -4.57 11.95 -17.87
N LYS A 94 -3.30 11.72 -17.50
CA LYS A 94 -2.14 11.74 -18.40
C LYS A 94 -1.85 10.34 -18.94
N VAL A 95 -2.82 9.78 -19.67
CA VAL A 95 -2.80 8.37 -20.14
C VAL A 95 -1.52 8.02 -20.90
N SER A 96 -1.02 8.89 -21.78
CA SER A 96 0.24 8.64 -22.50
C SER A 96 1.42 8.40 -21.55
N LYS A 97 1.51 9.19 -20.47
CA LYS A 97 2.59 9.03 -19.48
C LYS A 97 2.44 7.75 -18.67
N GLU A 98 1.21 7.35 -18.35
CA GLU A 98 0.95 6.06 -17.67
C GLU A 98 1.38 4.88 -18.55
N ILE A 99 1.14 4.95 -19.86
CA ILE A 99 1.58 3.92 -20.83
C ILE A 99 3.11 3.85 -20.91
N ASP A 100 3.78 5.00 -21.00
CA ASP A 100 5.24 5.07 -21.08
C ASP A 100 5.88 4.46 -19.82
N GLU A 101 5.35 4.82 -18.66
CA GLU A 101 5.85 4.34 -17.36
C GLU A 101 5.55 2.86 -17.14
N ALA A 102 4.35 2.39 -17.49
CA ALA A 102 4.04 0.96 -17.45
C ALA A 102 4.99 0.16 -18.35
N SER A 103 5.29 0.68 -19.56
CA SER A 103 6.22 0.04 -20.48
C SER A 103 7.65 0.01 -19.92
N ARG A 104 8.08 1.04 -19.20
CA ARG A 104 9.37 1.07 -18.49
C ARG A 104 9.42 -0.01 -17.40
N LEU A 105 8.42 -0.07 -16.53
CA LEU A 105 8.35 -1.06 -15.46
C LEU A 105 8.38 -2.50 -15.99
N MET A 106 7.63 -2.78 -17.07
CA MET A 106 7.61 -4.10 -17.70
C MET A 106 8.96 -4.51 -18.29
N ARG A 107 9.80 -3.56 -18.73
CA ARG A 107 11.16 -3.82 -19.22
C ARG A 107 12.17 -4.06 -18.10
N GLU A 108 11.93 -3.55 -16.89
CA GLU A 108 12.84 -3.73 -15.75
C GLU A 108 12.59 -5.05 -15.00
N ILE A 109 11.39 -5.60 -15.13
CA ILE A 109 10.98 -6.85 -14.47
C ILE A 109 11.24 -8.08 -15.36
N GLY A 110 11.29 -7.90 -16.69
CA GLY A 110 11.63 -8.96 -17.66
C GLY A 110 13.11 -9.06 -17.92
#